data_AF-A0A7S2I2Z6-F1
#
_entry.id   AF-A0A7S2I2Z6-F1
#
_cell.length_a   1.000
_cell.length_b   1.000
_cell.length_c   1.000
_cell.angle_alpha   90.00
_cell.angle_beta   90.00
_cell.angle_gamma   90.00
#
_symmetry.space_group_name_H-M   'P 1'
#
loop_
_entity.id
_entity.type
_entity.pdbx_description
1 polymer ?
#
loop_
_entity_poly.entity_id
_entity_poly.type
_entity_poly.pdbx_seq_one_letter_code
_entity_poly.pdbx_strand_id
1 'polypeptide(L)'
;MHMGLPLKPQPLAPKQTRLSIVYCLSGDLRNGGPLVLSEMSKSLDVPYATSFTVQSQHVLMLPGSDPAFSPDADDGLQGDWQQGRDRGDNALEVDNLVGVQWHGRCMVKGIVEAASIAEAKEASKVLCRLIREDLSAAGC
;
A
#
# COMPACT_ATOMS: atom_id res chain seq x y z
N MET A 1 2.30 6.01 16.29
CA MET A 1 1.15 5.51 17.08
C MET A 1 1.42 4.07 17.47
N HIS A 2 1.16 3.66 18.71
CA HIS A 2 1.30 2.26 19.14
C HIS A 2 -0.08 1.63 19.32
N MET A 3 -0.32 0.49 18.68
CA MET A 3 -1.57 -0.28 18.80
C MET A 3 -1.27 -1.76 19.04
N GLY A 4 -2.13 -2.46 19.76
CA GLY A 4 -2.08 -3.91 19.90
C GLY A 4 -2.84 -4.58 18.77
N LEU A 5 -2.17 -5.42 17.98
CA LEU A 5 -2.76 -6.17 16.89
C LEU A 5 -2.84 -7.66 17.27
N PRO A 6 -4.05 -8.25 17.35
CA PRO A 6 -4.19 -9.70 17.50
C PRO A 6 -3.65 -10.39 16.25
N LEU A 7 -2.82 -11.42 16.45
CA LEU A 7 -2.24 -12.18 15.35
C LEU A 7 -3.06 -13.45 15.10
N LYS A 8 -3.18 -13.84 13.82
CA LYS A 8 -3.69 -15.17 13.46
C LYS A 8 -2.77 -16.23 14.09
N PRO A 9 -3.32 -17.36 14.58
CA PRO A 9 -2.50 -18.44 15.13
C PRO A 9 -1.44 -18.88 14.13
N GLN A 10 -0.17 -18.76 14.51
CA GLN A 10 0.98 -19.18 13.73
C GLN A 10 2.00 -19.85 14.66
N PRO A 11 2.73 -20.89 14.22
CA PRO A 11 3.80 -21.47 15.00
C PRO A 11 4.82 -20.38 15.41
N LEU A 12 5.17 -20.35 16.69
CA LEU A 12 6.16 -19.43 17.28
C LEU A 12 5.77 -17.93 17.31
N ALA A 13 4.59 -17.54 16.82
CA ALA A 13 4.11 -16.17 16.93
C ALA A 13 3.38 -15.95 18.27
N PRO A 14 3.50 -14.77 18.89
CA PRO A 14 2.67 -14.42 20.04
C PRO A 14 1.20 -14.28 19.61
N LYS A 15 0.28 -14.30 20.58
CA LYS A 15 -1.16 -14.06 20.31
C LYS A 15 -1.46 -12.64 19.85
N GLN A 16 -0.61 -11.68 20.23
CA GLN A 16 -0.73 -10.27 19.89
C GLN A 16 0.66 -9.66 19.72
N THR A 17 0.77 -8.62 18.92
CA THR A 17 1.98 -7.79 18.83
C THR A 17 1.63 -6.33 18.95
N ARG A 18 2.50 -5.55 19.59
CA ARG A 18 2.51 -4.10 19.45
C ARG A 18 3.01 -3.74 18.06
N LEU A 19 2.34 -2.79 17.44
CA LEU A 19 2.65 -2.27 16.12
C LEU A 19 2.96 -0.77 16.26
N SER A 20 4.08 -0.34 15.68
CA SER A 20 4.40 1.07 15.51
C SER A 20 4.26 1.43 14.04
N ILE A 21 3.34 2.34 13.73
CA ILE A 21 3.10 2.78 12.36
C ILE A 21 3.48 4.26 12.21
N VAL A 22 4.15 4.56 11.10
CA VAL A 22 4.46 5.90 10.62
C VAL A 22 3.85 6.07 9.24
N TYR A 23 3.08 7.14 9.06
CA TYR A 23 2.51 7.52 7.78
C TYR A 23 3.23 8.75 7.24
N CYS A 24 3.45 8.76 5.93
CA CYS A 24 3.95 9.91 5.19
C CYS A 24 3.02 10.11 3.99
N LEU A 25 2.41 11.29 3.91
CA LEU A 25 1.60 11.69 2.77
C LEU A 25 2.47 12.52 1.83
N SER A 26 2.61 12.07 0.60
CA SER A 26 3.30 12.77 -0.48
C SER A 26 2.42 12.81 -1.72
N GLY A 27 2.76 13.65 -2.69
CA GLY A 27 1.99 13.82 -3.92
C GLY A 27 1.83 15.30 -4.28
N ASP A 28 1.73 15.56 -5.58
CA ASP A 28 1.56 16.90 -6.11
C ASP A 28 0.15 17.08 -6.68
N LEU A 29 -0.81 17.31 -5.78
CA LEU A 29 -2.20 17.57 -6.15
C LEU A 29 -2.35 18.79 -7.06
N ARG A 30 -1.41 19.75 -7.01
CA ARG A 30 -1.52 20.99 -7.82
C ARG A 30 -1.24 20.72 -9.28
N ASN A 31 -0.32 19.79 -9.56
CA ASN A 31 0.04 19.38 -10.91
C ASN A 31 -0.70 18.12 -11.37
N GLY A 32 -1.77 17.72 -10.67
CA GLY A 32 -2.54 16.52 -10.99
C GLY A 32 -1.76 15.21 -10.77
N GLY A 33 -0.67 15.24 -10.00
CA GLY A 33 0.08 14.05 -9.63
C GLY A 33 -0.71 13.16 -8.66
N PRO A 34 -0.37 11.86 -8.61
CA PRO A 34 -1.05 10.93 -7.70
C PRO A 34 -0.78 11.30 -6.24
N LEU A 35 -1.78 11.06 -5.39
CA LEU A 35 -1.60 11.15 -3.95
C LEU A 35 -1.02 9.83 -3.47
N VAL A 36 0.12 9.88 -2.78
CA VAL A 36 0.82 8.69 -2.29
C VAL A 36 0.83 8.71 -0.77
N LEU A 37 0.13 7.76 -0.16
CA LEU A 37 0.21 7.50 1.27
C LEU A 37 1.22 6.37 1.50
N SER A 38 2.41 6.72 1.97
CA SER A 38 3.43 5.76 2.38
C SER A 38 3.26 5.41 3.86
N GLU A 39 3.26 4.12 4.16
CA GLU A 39 3.21 3.55 5.50
C GLU A 39 4.50 2.76 5.77
N MET A 40 5.09 2.99 6.93
CA MET A 40 6.10 2.09 7.48
C MET A 40 5.59 1.54 8.81
N SER A 41 5.55 0.22 8.94
CA SER A 41 5.12 -0.46 10.15
C SER A 41 6.19 -1.39 10.71
N LYS A 42 6.27 -1.41 12.05
CA LYS A 42 7.20 -2.23 12.82
C LYS A 42 6.46 -3.00 13.91
N SER A 43 6.51 -4.32 13.82
CA SER A 43 6.03 -5.25 14.85
C SER A 43 7.09 -5.40 15.93
N LEU A 44 6.71 -5.24 17.21
CA LEU A 44 7.68 -5.18 18.31
C LEU A 44 7.84 -6.51 19.06
N ASP A 45 6.84 -7.39 19.02
CA ASP A 45 6.80 -8.58 19.88
C ASP A 45 6.93 -9.90 19.10
N VAL A 46 7.02 -9.84 17.76
CA VAL A 46 7.19 -11.01 16.90
C VAL A 46 8.64 -11.49 16.87
N PRO A 47 8.89 -12.79 16.59
CA PRO A 47 10.23 -13.26 16.30
C PRO A 47 10.88 -12.41 15.20
N TYR A 48 12.16 -12.06 15.39
CA TYR A 48 12.92 -11.22 14.46
C TYR A 48 12.38 -9.79 14.26
N ALA A 49 11.59 -9.24 15.21
CA ALA A 49 11.06 -7.87 15.18
C ALA A 49 12.08 -6.75 14.84
N THR A 50 13.36 -6.96 15.14
CA THR A 50 14.43 -6.00 14.83
C THR A 50 15.08 -6.22 13.47
N SER A 51 14.81 -7.34 12.81
CA SER A 51 15.43 -7.72 11.53
C SER A 51 14.66 -7.23 10.30
N PHE A 52 13.46 -6.67 10.46
CA PHE A 52 12.66 -6.20 9.34
C PHE A 52 11.70 -5.06 9.71
N THR A 53 11.23 -4.37 8.68
CA THR A 53 10.09 -3.44 8.72
C THR A 53 9.20 -3.71 7.51
N VAL A 54 7.89 -3.50 7.64
CA VAL A 54 6.96 -3.60 6.51
C VAL A 54 6.74 -2.20 5.95
N GLN A 55 6.80 -2.07 4.64
CA GLN A 55 6.51 -0.83 3.92
C GLN A 55 5.30 -1.05 3.04
N SER A 56 4.36 -0.13 3.07
CA SER A 56 3.21 -0.08 2.17
C SER A 56 3.15 1.28 1.49
N GLN A 57 2.74 1.33 0.23
CA GLN A 57 2.42 2.55 -0.47
C GLN A 57 1.04 2.40 -1.09
N HIS A 58 0.17 3.34 -0.78
CA HIS A 58 -1.16 3.47 -1.35
C HIS A 58 -1.12 4.64 -2.32
N VAL A 59 -1.19 4.34 -3.62
CA VAL A 59 -1.20 5.34 -4.69
C VAL A 59 -2.65 5.56 -5.09
N LEU A 60 -3.17 6.76 -4.82
CA LEU A 60 -4.51 7.17 -5.16
C LEU A 60 -4.46 8.04 -6.41
N MET A 61 -5.09 7.57 -7.48
CA MET A 61 -5.17 8.25 -8.76
C MET A 61 -6.58 8.77 -8.99
N LEU A 62 -6.69 10.06 -9.36
CA LEU A 62 -7.96 10.65 -9.71
C LEU A 62 -8.32 10.28 -11.16
N PRO A 63 -9.61 10.09 -11.47
CA PRO A 63 -10.04 9.86 -12.84
C PRO A 63 -9.61 11.04 -13.72
N GLY A 64 -8.82 10.76 -14.76
CA GLY A 64 -8.30 11.77 -15.70
C GLY A 64 -6.90 12.31 -15.40
N SER A 65 -6.26 11.93 -14.28
CA SER A 65 -4.82 12.16 -14.08
C SER A 65 -4.03 11.05 -14.75
N ASP A 66 -3.79 11.18 -16.06
CA ASP A 66 -2.88 10.25 -16.74
C ASP A 66 -1.45 10.54 -16.28
N PRO A 67 -0.72 9.58 -15.68
CA PRO A 67 0.70 9.77 -15.38
C PRO A 67 1.57 9.81 -16.66
N ALA A 68 0.96 9.56 -17.83
CA ALA A 68 1.62 9.47 -19.12
C ALA A 68 1.48 10.77 -19.93
N PHE A 69 2.16 11.85 -19.51
CA PHE A 69 2.82 12.77 -20.44
C PHE A 69 3.79 13.69 -19.67
N SER A 70 5.00 13.20 -19.44
CA SER A 70 6.16 14.10 -19.34
C SER A 70 6.62 14.37 -20.78
N PRO A 71 6.50 15.59 -21.32
CA PRO A 71 6.85 15.88 -22.72
C PRO A 71 8.36 15.78 -23.05
N ASP A 72 9.20 15.31 -22.12
CA ASP A 72 10.67 15.31 -22.27
C ASP A 72 11.31 13.90 -22.38
N ALA A 73 10.53 12.83 -22.54
CA ALA A 73 11.07 11.48 -22.76
C ALA A 73 11.08 11.12 -24.26
N ASP A 74 12.06 11.65 -24.97
CA ASP A 74 12.47 11.25 -26.32
C ASP A 74 13.24 9.91 -26.23
N ASP A 75 12.54 8.76 -26.27
CA ASP A 75 13.12 7.49 -26.78
C ASP A 75 12.06 6.39 -27.06
N GLY A 76 11.56 6.34 -28.29
CA GLY A 76 11.77 5.17 -29.16
C GLY A 76 11.20 3.77 -28.85
N LEU A 77 10.26 3.53 -27.92
CA LEU A 77 9.68 2.17 -27.75
C LEU A 77 8.14 2.14 -27.79
N GLN A 78 7.63 1.73 -28.96
CA GLN A 78 6.23 1.54 -29.30
C GLN A 78 5.70 0.23 -28.68
N GLY A 79 5.27 0.30 -27.42
CA GLY A 79 4.54 -0.78 -26.73
C GLY A 79 3.03 -0.56 -26.82
N ASP A 80 2.34 -1.49 -27.46
CA ASP A 80 0.91 -1.48 -27.75
C ASP A 80 0.07 -1.72 -26.47
N TRP A 81 -0.20 -0.66 -25.70
CA TRP A 81 -1.04 -0.70 -24.48
C TRP A 81 -2.47 -0.16 -24.69
N GLN A 82 -2.91 -0.03 -25.93
CA GLN A 82 -4.25 0.45 -26.25
C GLN A 82 -5.24 -0.70 -26.41
N GLN A 83 -5.80 -1.18 -25.30
CA GLN A 83 -7.09 -1.87 -25.34
C GLN A 83 -7.78 -1.78 -23.96
N GLY A 84 -8.68 -0.81 -23.80
CA GLY A 84 -9.66 -0.85 -22.72
C GLY A 84 -10.07 0.45 -22.01
N ARG A 85 -9.61 1.65 -22.44
CA ARG A 85 -10.10 2.92 -21.86
C ARG A 85 -11.26 3.50 -22.66
N ASP A 86 -12.42 2.88 -22.50
CA ASP A 86 -13.70 3.51 -22.81
C ASP A 86 -14.68 3.16 -21.68
N ARG A 87 -14.47 3.78 -20.51
CA ARG A 87 -15.48 3.79 -19.44
C ARG A 87 -15.36 5.08 -18.64
N GLY A 88 -16.33 5.97 -18.85
CA GLY A 88 -16.56 7.16 -18.04
C GLY A 88 -17.09 6.81 -16.65
N ASP A 89 -16.27 6.15 -15.85
CA ASP A 89 -16.48 6.04 -14.41
C ASP A 89 -15.48 6.96 -13.72
N ASN A 90 -15.97 7.91 -12.92
CA ASN A 90 -15.17 8.68 -11.96
C ASN A 90 -14.66 7.78 -10.81
N ALA A 91 -14.16 6.60 -11.13
CA ALA A 91 -13.70 5.63 -10.16
C ALA A 91 -12.30 6.02 -9.68
N LEU A 92 -12.18 6.25 -8.38
CA LEU A 92 -10.89 6.36 -7.70
C LEU A 92 -10.13 5.03 -7.85
N GLU A 93 -8.97 5.07 -8.48
CA GLU A 93 -8.06 3.92 -8.57
C GLU A 93 -7.08 3.97 -7.39
N VAL A 94 -6.94 2.83 -6.70
CA VAL A 94 -6.09 2.69 -5.52
C VAL A 94 -5.16 1.51 -5.72
N ASP A 95 -3.89 1.80 -6.00
CA ASP A 95 -2.83 0.81 -6.08
C ASP A 95 -2.16 0.64 -4.73
N ASN A 96 -1.96 -0.62 -4.33
CA ASN A 96 -1.36 -0.98 -3.04
C ASN A 96 -0.08 -1.77 -3.27
N LEU A 97 1.06 -1.13 -3.05
CA LEU A 97 2.38 -1.75 -3.10
C LEU A 97 2.82 -2.11 -1.69
N VAL A 98 3.17 -3.37 -1.44
CA VAL A 98 3.57 -3.85 -0.11
C VAL A 98 4.89 -4.59 -0.23
N GLY A 99 5.82 -4.27 0.65
CA GLY A 99 7.14 -4.89 0.71
C GLY A 99 7.65 -5.07 2.14
N VAL A 100 8.63 -5.95 2.31
CA VAL A 100 9.35 -6.14 3.57
C VAL A 100 10.78 -5.67 3.36
N GLN A 101 11.19 -4.67 4.15
CA GLN A 101 12.57 -4.21 4.19
C GLN A 101 13.34 -4.99 5.26
N TRP A 102 14.39 -5.70 4.85
CA TRP A 102 15.23 -6.50 5.73
C TRP A 102 16.44 -5.71 6.24
N HIS A 103 16.58 -5.61 7.55
CA HIS A 103 17.71 -4.94 8.23
C HIS A 103 18.68 -5.92 8.89
N GLY A 104 18.27 -7.18 9.04
CA GLY A 104 19.04 -8.19 9.73
C GLY A 104 18.84 -9.60 9.18
N ARG A 105 19.53 -10.57 9.79
CA ARG A 105 19.38 -11.98 9.46
C ARG A 105 18.04 -12.49 10.01
N CYS A 106 17.37 -13.32 9.20
CA CYS A 106 16.10 -13.96 9.54
C CYS A 106 16.06 -15.31 8.81
N MET A 107 15.71 -16.38 9.53
CA MET A 107 15.62 -17.73 8.96
C MET A 107 14.27 -18.01 8.28
N VAL A 108 13.27 -17.14 8.50
CA VAL A 108 11.87 -17.35 8.09
C VAL A 108 11.36 -16.23 7.17
N LYS A 109 12.22 -15.71 6.28
CA LYS A 109 11.89 -14.57 5.40
C LYS A 109 10.60 -14.77 4.60
N GLY A 110 10.48 -15.90 3.90
CA GLY A 110 9.31 -16.18 3.07
C GLY A 110 8.01 -16.29 3.87
N ILE A 111 8.06 -16.76 5.13
CA ILE A 111 6.89 -16.81 6.01
C ILE A 111 6.47 -15.39 6.40
N VAL A 112 7.42 -14.54 6.78
CA VAL A 112 7.16 -13.14 7.16
C VAL A 112 6.61 -12.36 5.98
N GLU A 113 7.21 -12.51 4.78
CA GLU A 113 6.75 -11.84 3.56
C GLU A 113 5.33 -12.28 3.18
N ALA A 114 5.09 -13.59 3.12
CA ALA A 114 3.77 -14.13 2.80
C ALA A 114 2.69 -13.66 3.78
N ALA A 115 2.98 -13.70 5.09
CA ALA A 115 2.06 -13.22 6.12
C ALA A 115 1.82 -11.72 6.00
N SER A 116 2.86 -10.91 5.81
CA SER A 116 2.74 -9.45 5.68
C SER A 116 1.92 -9.06 4.46
N ILE A 117 2.15 -9.71 3.30
CA ILE A 117 1.38 -9.47 2.07
C ILE A 117 -0.07 -9.90 2.26
N ALA A 118 -0.34 -11.04 2.89
CA ALA A 118 -1.69 -11.51 3.14
C ALA A 118 -2.47 -10.55 4.04
N GLU A 119 -1.87 -10.09 5.14
CA GLU A 119 -2.53 -9.11 6.03
C GLU A 119 -2.72 -7.76 5.35
N ALA A 120 -1.73 -7.27 4.61
CA ALA A 120 -1.83 -5.99 3.91
C ALA A 120 -2.93 -6.02 2.82
N LYS A 121 -3.15 -7.16 2.15
CA LYS A 121 -4.27 -7.34 1.22
C LYS A 121 -5.62 -7.23 1.92
N GLU A 122 -5.78 -7.84 3.09
CA GLU A 122 -7.02 -7.73 3.86
C GLU A 122 -7.24 -6.30 4.38
N ALA A 123 -6.19 -5.66 4.91
CA ALA A 123 -6.26 -4.27 5.34
C ALA A 123 -6.62 -3.32 4.18
N SER A 124 -6.04 -3.53 2.99
CA SER A 124 -6.32 -2.73 1.79
C SER A 124 -7.78 -2.86 1.35
N LYS A 125 -8.38 -4.05 1.44
CA LYS A 125 -9.82 -4.23 1.14
C LYS A 125 -10.69 -3.42 2.09
N VAL A 126 -10.36 -3.40 3.39
CA VAL A 126 -11.09 -2.62 4.39
C VAL A 126 -10.94 -1.13 4.11
N LEU A 127 -9.72 -0.66 3.81
CA LEU A 127 -9.45 0.73 3.47
C LEU A 127 -10.24 1.18 2.24
N CYS A 128 -10.17 0.44 1.13
CA CYS A 128 -10.92 0.77 -0.08
C CYS A 128 -12.43 0.79 0.15
N ARG A 129 -12.95 -0.08 1.02
CA ARG A 129 -14.36 -0.08 1.39
C ARG A 129 -14.73 1.20 2.15
N LEU A 130 -13.96 1.58 3.16
CA LEU A 130 -14.20 2.78 3.97
C LEU A 130 -14.12 4.05 3.12
N ILE A 131 -13.12 4.16 2.24
CA ILE A 131 -13.00 5.31 1.33
C ILE A 131 -14.23 5.43 0.44
N ARG A 132 -14.74 4.31 -0.10
CA ARG A 132 -15.96 4.34 -0.94
C ARG A 132 -17.20 4.72 -0.15
N GLU A 133 -17.36 4.17 1.06
CA GLU A 133 -18.46 4.52 1.97
C GLU A 133 -18.44 6.02 2.29
N ASP A 134 -17.29 6.58 2.65
CA ASP A 134 -17.14 8.01 2.95
C ASP A 134 -17.40 8.91 1.74
N LEU A 135 -16.89 8.53 0.56
CA LEU A 135 -17.13 9.29 -0.69
C LEU A 135 -18.62 9.30 -1.05
N SER A 136 -19.29 8.16 -0.94
CA SER A 136 -20.74 8.06 -1.20
C SER A 136 -21.57 8.87 -0.19
N ALA A 137 -21.16 8.91 1.08
CA ALA A 137 -21.82 9.72 2.11
C ALA A 137 -21.61 11.22 1.88
N ALA A 138 -20.48 11.61 1.30
CA ALA A 138 -20.17 13.00 0.96
C ALA A 138 -20.96 13.53 -0.25
N GLY A 139 -21.69 12.67 -0.99
CA GLY A 139 -22.47 13.06 -2.16
C GLY A 139 -21.61 13.35 -3.40
N CYS A 140 -20.42 12.77 -3.47
CA CYS A 140 -19.56 12.75 -4.66
C CYS A 140 -19.80 11.49 -5.50
#